data_AF-A0A0C2BS95-F1
#
_entry.id   AF-A0A0C2BS95-F1
#
_cell.length_a   1.000
_cell.length_b   1.000
_cell.length_c   1.000
_cell.angle_alpha   90.00
_cell.angle_beta   90.00
_cell.angle_gamma   90.00
#
_symmetry.space_group_name_H-M   'P 1'
#
loop_
_entity.id
_entity.type
_entity.pdbx_description
1 polymer ?
#
loop_
_entity_poly.entity_id
_entity_poly.type
_entity_poly.pdbx_seq_one_letter_code
_entity_poly.pdbx_strand_id
1 'polypeptide(L)'
;MSKKNNHRRYNPLLDEWVIVAENRVSRPWQGAKTDPPSFSATTGINSLAPGGKRFNDVIVMLMLIFPEDNELFRQMEVRGVCRVICYHPDTKQSIATMSQEEAFIYSS
;
A
#
# COMPACT_ATOMS: atom_id res chain seq x y z
N MET A 1 -26.88 -27.58 -8.85
CA MET A 1 -25.76 -26.76 -8.31
C MET A 1 -25.89 -26.73 -6.79
N SER A 2 -24.85 -27.12 -6.05
CA SER A 2 -24.85 -27.10 -4.59
C SER A 2 -24.92 -25.67 -4.07
N LYS A 3 -25.88 -25.38 -3.18
CA LYS A 3 -26.06 -24.06 -2.57
C LYS A 3 -24.92 -23.82 -1.57
N LYS A 4 -23.95 -22.99 -1.95
CA LYS A 4 -22.84 -22.64 -1.08
C LYS A 4 -23.28 -21.62 -0.05
N ASN A 5 -23.10 -21.97 1.22
CA ASN A 5 -23.49 -21.15 2.37
C ASN A 5 -22.32 -20.29 2.83
N ASN A 6 -22.64 -19.12 3.41
CA ASN A 6 -21.65 -18.29 4.05
C ASN A 6 -21.04 -19.04 5.25
N HIS A 7 -19.73 -18.96 5.42
CA HIS A 7 -19.01 -19.60 6.51
C HIS A 7 -17.86 -18.70 6.99
N ARG A 8 -17.21 -19.08 8.09
CA ARG A 8 -16.02 -18.38 8.59
C ARG A 8 -14.78 -19.26 8.47
N ARG A 9 -13.63 -18.64 8.24
CA ARG A 9 -12.31 -19.29 8.26
C ARG A 9 -11.41 -18.52 9.21
N TYR A 10 -10.65 -19.24 10.01
CA TYR A 10 -9.73 -18.66 10.98
C TYR A 10 -8.37 -18.39 10.32
N ASN A 11 -7.79 -17.21 10.59
CA ASN A 11 -6.44 -16.81 10.20
C ASN A 11 -5.50 -16.87 11.42
N PRO A 12 -4.65 -17.91 11.53
CA PRO A 12 -3.78 -18.09 12.69
C PRO A 12 -2.63 -17.07 12.77
N LEU A 13 -2.31 -16.35 11.68
CA LEU A 13 -1.23 -15.36 11.70
C LEU A 13 -1.61 -14.08 12.45
N LEU A 14 -2.91 -13.78 12.49
CA LEU A 14 -3.46 -12.57 13.12
C LEU A 14 -4.39 -12.90 14.30
N ASP A 15 -4.64 -14.17 14.56
CA ASP A 15 -5.64 -14.65 15.54
C ASP A 15 -7.06 -14.09 15.28
N GLU A 16 -7.49 -14.12 14.00
CA GLU A 16 -8.73 -13.48 13.56
C GLU A 16 -9.62 -14.40 12.72
N TRP A 17 -10.92 -14.10 12.66
CA TRP A 17 -11.88 -14.83 11.82
C TRP A 17 -12.33 -14.01 10.60
N VAL A 18 -12.25 -14.61 9.43
CA VAL A 18 -12.70 -14.02 8.16
C VAL A 18 -14.04 -14.62 7.74
N ILE A 19 -15.02 -13.76 7.40
CA ILE A 19 -16.31 -14.20 6.85
C ILE A 19 -16.19 -14.38 5.34
N VAL A 20 -16.47 -15.59 4.86
CA VAL A 20 -16.52 -15.94 3.44
C VAL A 20 -17.97 -15.89 2.98
N ALA A 21 -18.32 -14.82 2.26
CA ALA A 21 -19.65 -14.61 1.68
C ALA A 21 -19.60 -14.75 0.14
N GLU A 22 -19.75 -15.99 -0.35
CA GLU A 22 -19.52 -16.32 -1.77
C GLU A 22 -20.47 -15.59 -2.73
N ASN A 23 -21.72 -15.34 -2.30
CA ASN A 23 -22.73 -14.66 -3.10
C ASN A 23 -22.62 -13.13 -3.08
N ARG A 24 -21.51 -12.56 -2.57
CA ARG A 24 -21.32 -11.09 -2.52
C ARG A 24 -21.04 -10.49 -3.90
N VAL A 25 -20.33 -11.22 -4.76
CA VAL A 25 -19.89 -10.74 -6.08
C VAL A 25 -21.04 -10.61 -7.07
N SER A 26 -22.12 -11.39 -6.90
CA SER A 26 -23.30 -11.32 -7.76
C SER A 26 -24.23 -10.14 -7.46
N ARG A 27 -23.91 -9.33 -6.45
CA ARG A 27 -24.68 -8.12 -6.16
C ARG A 27 -24.33 -7.03 -7.19
N PRO A 28 -25.33 -6.40 -7.83
CA PRO A 28 -25.06 -5.36 -8.82
C PRO A 28 -24.40 -4.15 -8.15
N TRP A 29 -23.22 -3.77 -8.64
CA TRP A 29 -22.52 -2.55 -8.21
C TRP A 29 -23.14 -1.33 -8.89
N GLN A 30 -23.60 -0.36 -8.10
CA GLN A 30 -24.16 0.92 -8.57
C GLN A 30 -23.35 2.13 -8.10
N GLY A 31 -22.19 1.90 -7.48
CA GLY A 31 -21.34 2.97 -6.95
C GLY A 31 -20.37 3.54 -7.99
N ALA A 32 -19.34 4.23 -7.49
CA ALA A 32 -18.33 4.88 -8.32
C ALA A 32 -17.63 3.89 -9.28
N LYS A 33 -17.32 4.39 -10.48
CA LYS A 33 -16.48 3.71 -11.47
C LYS A 33 -15.15 4.44 -11.54
N THR A 34 -14.06 3.69 -11.59
CA THR A 34 -12.72 4.22 -11.80
C THR A 34 -12.34 4.07 -13.27
N ASP A 35 -11.67 5.08 -13.82
CA ASP A 35 -11.06 4.99 -15.13
C ASP A 35 -9.93 3.95 -15.13
N PRO A 36 -9.65 3.30 -16.27
CA PRO A 36 -8.51 2.40 -16.38
C PRO A 36 -7.20 3.17 -16.12
N PRO A 37 -6.19 2.51 -15.52
CA PRO A 37 -4.91 3.15 -15.28
C PRO A 37 -4.27 3.57 -16.62
N SER A 38 -3.95 4.85 -16.75
CA SER A 38 -3.15 5.36 -17.88
C SER A 38 -1.76 5.74 -17.38
N PHE A 39 -0.73 5.05 -17.91
CA PHE A 39 0.65 5.44 -17.70
C PHE A 39 1.01 6.52 -18.72
N SER A 40 0.56 7.75 -18.47
CA SER A 40 1.08 8.90 -19.21
C SER A 40 2.44 9.25 -18.62
N ALA A 41 3.49 9.21 -19.44
CA ALA A 41 4.79 9.73 -19.04
C ALA A 41 4.60 11.19 -18.61
N THR A 42 4.79 11.47 -17.32
CA THR A 42 4.64 12.82 -16.80
C THR A 42 5.64 13.71 -17.52
N THR A 43 5.18 14.77 -18.18
CA THR A 43 6.03 15.78 -18.82
C THR A 43 6.79 16.66 -17.82
N GLY A 44 6.57 16.45 -16.52
CA GLY A 44 7.25 17.11 -15.41
C GLY A 44 8.48 16.34 -14.90
N ILE A 45 9.34 17.04 -14.16
CA ILE A 45 10.53 16.46 -13.52
C ILE A 45 10.09 15.44 -12.47
N ASN A 46 10.36 14.16 -12.72
CA ASN A 46 10.14 13.10 -11.74
C ASN A 46 11.34 13.01 -10.77
N SER A 47 11.13 13.35 -9.49
CA SER A 47 12.15 13.29 -8.43
C SER A 47 12.65 11.88 -8.11
N LEU A 48 11.99 10.83 -8.60
CA LEU A 48 12.38 9.43 -8.46
C LEU A 48 13.00 8.84 -9.73
N ALA A 49 12.92 9.55 -10.87
CA ALA A 49 13.58 9.11 -12.08
C ALA A 49 15.11 9.27 -11.96
N PRO A 50 15.91 8.48 -12.69
CA PRO A 50 17.35 8.68 -12.77
C PRO A 50 17.70 10.13 -13.13
N GLY A 51 18.52 10.80 -12.32
CA GLY A 51 18.88 12.22 -12.51
C GLY A 51 17.83 13.24 -12.02
N GLY A 52 16.68 12.81 -11.51
CA GLY A 52 15.67 13.69 -10.91
C GLY A 52 16.12 14.31 -9.59
N LYS A 53 15.91 15.62 -9.41
CA LYS A 53 16.22 16.32 -8.16
C LYS A 53 15.14 16.00 -7.11
N ARG A 54 15.56 15.48 -5.95
CA ARG A 54 14.69 15.27 -4.77
C ARG A 54 14.44 16.59 -4.04
N PHE A 55 13.33 16.68 -3.30
CA PHE A 55 12.91 17.90 -2.62
C PHE A 55 13.62 18.19 -1.29
N ASN A 56 14.44 17.27 -0.77
CA ASN A 56 14.82 17.36 0.64
C ASN A 56 15.85 18.43 0.99
N ASP A 57 15.44 19.30 1.92
CA ASP A 57 16.27 20.00 2.92
C ASP A 57 15.54 20.29 4.27
N VAL A 58 14.47 19.55 4.66
CA VAL A 58 13.79 19.79 5.95
C VAL A 58 13.33 18.50 6.64
N ILE A 59 13.64 18.39 7.94
CA ILE A 59 13.05 17.41 8.88
C ILE A 59 11.95 18.14 9.68
N VAL A 60 10.70 17.72 9.55
CA VAL A 60 9.61 18.20 10.42
C VAL A 60 9.39 17.18 11.52
N MET A 61 9.97 17.42 12.69
CA MET A 61 9.62 16.69 13.91
C MET A 61 8.31 17.29 14.44
N LEU A 62 7.17 16.76 14.00
CA LEU A 62 5.88 17.15 14.58
C LEU A 62 5.67 16.38 15.89
N MET A 63 6.18 16.94 16.98
CA MET A 63 5.93 16.44 18.34
C MET A 63 4.59 17.02 18.83
N LEU A 64 3.49 16.28 18.66
CA LEU A 64 2.24 16.54 19.36
C LEU A 64 2.30 15.79 20.69
N ILE A 65 2.55 16.51 21.79
CA ILE A 65 2.44 15.97 23.15
C ILE A 65 1.11 16.45 23.70
N PHE A 66 0.18 15.53 23.95
CA PHE A 66 -0.97 15.80 24.80
C PHE A 66 -0.57 15.48 26.26
N PRO A 67 -0.80 16.37 27.22
CA PRO A 67 -0.19 16.30 28.55
C PRO A 67 -0.85 15.33 29.55
N GLU A 68 -1.89 14.58 29.19
CA GLU A 68 -2.62 13.74 30.16
C GLU A 68 -2.79 12.29 29.70
N ASP A 69 -2.22 11.38 30.50
CA ASP A 69 -2.47 9.94 30.42
C ASP A 69 -3.87 9.65 31.00
N ASN A 70 -4.82 9.28 30.16
CA ASN A 70 -6.13 8.78 30.58
C ASN A 70 -6.35 7.39 29.94
N GLU A 71 -7.10 6.50 30.61
CA GLU A 71 -7.45 5.17 30.09
C GLU A 71 -8.04 5.21 28.68
N LEU A 72 -8.73 6.31 28.33
CA LEU A 72 -9.33 6.54 27.01
C LEU A 72 -8.35 7.07 25.95
N PHE A 73 -7.26 7.74 26.34
CA PHE A 73 -6.32 8.39 25.43
C PHE A 73 -4.88 8.05 25.83
N ARG A 74 -4.32 7.01 25.19
CA ARG A 74 -2.95 6.53 25.41
C ARG A 74 -2.06 6.93 24.23
N GLN A 75 -0.86 7.45 24.52
CA GLN A 75 0.15 7.77 23.52
C GLN A 75 1.48 7.11 23.88
N MET A 76 2.25 6.68 22.87
CA MET A 76 3.59 6.13 23.05
C MET A 76 4.53 6.71 22.00
N GLU A 77 5.77 6.99 22.38
CA GLU A 77 6.80 7.42 21.43
C GLU A 77 7.17 6.28 20.49
N VAL A 78 7.22 6.54 19.18
CA VAL A 78 7.70 5.59 18.18
C VAL A 78 8.82 6.24 17.39
N ARG A 79 9.96 5.56 17.29
CA ARG A 79 11.09 5.95 16.45
C ARG A 79 11.30 4.93 15.35
N GLY A 80 11.63 5.39 14.15
CA GLY A 80 11.85 4.54 12.98
C GLY A 80 12.51 5.30 11.84
N VAL A 81 12.85 4.57 10.78
CA VAL A 81 13.41 5.14 9.55
C VAL A 81 12.53 4.75 8.38
N CYS A 82 12.07 5.74 7.62
CA CYS A 82 11.35 5.53 6.36
C CYS A 82 12.34 5.61 5.20
N ARG A 83 12.29 4.63 4.28
CA ARG A 83 13.10 4.60 3.06
C ARG A 83 12.21 4.46 1.84
N VAL A 84 12.63 5.04 0.72
CA VAL A 84 11.96 4.90 -0.58
C VAL A 84 12.81 3.97 -1.46
N ILE A 85 12.19 2.95 -2.04
CA ILE A 85 12.82 2.00 -2.96
C ILE A 85 12.26 2.25 -4.36
N CYS A 86 13.13 2.44 -5.35
CA CYS A 86 12.75 2.52 -6.77
C CYS A 86 13.01 1.17 -7.42
N TYR A 87 11.96 0.45 -7.84
CA TYR A 87 12.09 -0.91 -8.39
C TYR A 87 12.74 -0.97 -9.78
N HIS A 88 12.57 0.07 -10.58
CA HIS A 88 13.11 0.10 -11.94
C HIS A 88 13.36 1.55 -12.38
N PRO A 89 14.42 1.84 -13.16
CA PRO A 89 14.70 3.18 -13.67
C PRO A 89 13.65 3.67 -14.69
N ASP A 90 13.07 2.77 -15.48
CA ASP A 90 11.93 3.08 -16.36
C ASP A 90 10.62 3.11 -15.55
N THR A 91 10.00 4.30 -15.56
CA THR A 91 8.73 4.60 -14.88
C THR A 91 7.51 3.86 -15.43
N LYS A 92 7.61 3.25 -16.61
CA LYS A 92 6.52 2.48 -17.22
C LYS A 92 6.48 1.03 -16.75
N GLN A 93 7.58 0.55 -16.15
CA GLN A 93 7.66 -0.82 -15.68
C GLN A 93 7.08 -0.97 -14.28
N SER A 94 6.20 -1.95 -14.13
CA SER A 94 5.75 -2.46 -12.84
C SER A 94 6.46 -3.78 -12.52
N ILE A 95 6.39 -4.21 -11.26
CA ILE A 95 6.93 -5.52 -10.84
C ILE A 95 6.34 -6.70 -11.64
N ALA A 96 5.14 -6.55 -12.18
CA ALA A 96 4.48 -7.59 -12.98
C ALA A 96 4.97 -7.62 -14.45
N THR A 97 5.60 -6.55 -14.94
CA THR A 97 6.00 -6.40 -16.35
C THR A 97 7.51 -6.48 -16.58
N MET A 98 8.31 -6.41 -15.52
CA MET A 98 9.77 -6.58 -15.58
C MET A 98 10.16 -8.04 -15.80
N SER A 99 11.43 -8.28 -16.19
CA SER A 99 11.93 -9.64 -16.32
C SER A 99 12.12 -10.32 -14.96
N GLN A 100 12.19 -11.65 -14.94
CA GLN A 100 12.42 -12.38 -13.69
C GLN A 100 13.80 -12.07 -13.10
N GLU A 101 14.80 -11.84 -13.96
CA GLU A 101 16.16 -11.47 -13.56
C GLU A 101 16.16 -10.10 -12.86
N GLU A 102 15.42 -9.12 -13.40
CA GLU A 102 15.27 -7.79 -12.81
C GLU A 102 14.53 -7.83 -11.46
N ALA A 103 13.48 -8.65 -11.36
CA ALA A 103 12.73 -8.82 -10.11
C ALA A 103 13.55 -9.50 -9.01
N PHE A 104 14.42 -10.44 -9.38
CA PHE A 104 15.22 -11.22 -8.43
C PHE A 104 16.27 -10.39 -7.70
N ILE A 105 16.69 -9.25 -8.25
CA ILE A 105 17.62 -8.32 -7.59
C ILE A 105 17.08 -7.84 -6.22
N TYR A 106 15.75 -7.88 -6.01
CA TYR A 106 15.10 -7.46 -4.77
C TYR A 106 14.78 -8.60 -3.79
N SER A 107 15.11 -9.85 -4.12
CA SER A 107 14.75 -11.02 -3.29
C SER A 107 15.83 -11.45 -2.28
N SER A 108 16.97 -10.74 -2.23
CA SER A 108 18.13 -11.05 -1.37
C SER A 108 18.28 -10.12 -0.18
#